data_AF-A0A852V7R4-F1
#
_entry.id   AF-A0A852V7R4-F1
#
_cell.length_a   1.000
_cell.length_b   1.000
_cell.length_c   1.000
_cell.angle_alpha   90.00
_cell.angle_beta   90.00
_cell.angle_gamma   90.00
#
_symmetry.space_group_name_H-M   'P 1'
#
loop_
_entity.id
_entity.type
_entity.pdbx_description
1 polymer ?
#
loop_
_entity_poly.entity_id
_entity_poly.type
_entity_poly.pdbx_seq_one_letter_code
_entity_poly.pdbx_strand_id
1 'polypeptide(L)'
;MQNTLAFDDTTSVREDLRRQLHSFAEVMATPGGRALRQLIGQSQTDDDLAAAYRALYSSGRREVAYRRLAHAQDIGEIRADVDVRVLVDQLWGAVYHRLLIPDEPVTAAFVDALVDNLFDGIAPR
;
A
#
# COMPACT_ATOMS: atom_id res chain seq x y z
N MET A 1 -16.34 -5.44 13.44
CA MET A 1 -15.25 -4.57 12.97
C MET A 1 -15.40 -4.45 11.47
N GLN A 2 -15.75 -3.27 10.94
CA GLN A 2 -15.68 -3.04 9.50
C GLN A 2 -14.23 -3.23 9.05
N ASN A 3 -14.02 -4.01 7.99
CA ASN A 3 -12.71 -4.24 7.42
C ASN A 3 -12.31 -3.00 6.59
N THR A 4 -11.86 -1.93 7.26
CA THR A 4 -11.51 -0.61 6.67
C THR A 4 -10.45 -0.67 5.57
N LEU A 5 -9.86 -1.84 5.33
CA LEU A 5 -8.79 -2.05 4.35
C LEU A 5 -9.13 -3.17 3.33
N ALA A 6 -10.41 -3.47 3.14
CA ALA A 6 -10.89 -4.31 2.05
C ALA A 6 -10.97 -3.52 0.74
N PHE A 7 -10.98 -4.23 -0.37
CA PHE A 7 -11.37 -3.69 -1.67
C PHE A 7 -12.85 -4.03 -1.92
N ASP A 8 -13.59 -3.12 -2.56
CA ASP A 8 -14.97 -3.34 -2.97
C ASP A 8 -14.96 -3.73 -4.46
N ASP A 9 -15.33 -4.96 -4.83
CA ASP A 9 -15.24 -5.51 -6.21
C ASP A 9 -16.17 -4.84 -7.26
N THR A 10 -16.73 -3.66 -6.98
CA THR A 10 -17.70 -2.97 -7.85
C THR A 10 -17.18 -1.67 -8.47
N THR A 11 -15.95 -1.27 -8.12
CA THR A 11 -15.28 -0.06 -8.64
C THR A 11 -13.98 -0.42 -9.40
N SER A 12 -13.54 0.47 -10.29
CA SER A 12 -12.29 0.24 -11.04
C SER A 12 -11.11 0.08 -10.09
N VAL A 13 -10.09 -0.67 -10.49
CA VAL A 13 -8.88 -0.89 -9.69
C VAL A 13 -8.19 0.42 -9.31
N ARG A 14 -8.32 1.46 -10.16
CA ARG A 14 -7.81 2.81 -9.87
C ARG A 14 -8.49 3.42 -8.64
N GLU A 15 -9.82 3.39 -8.58
CA GLU A 15 -10.57 3.94 -7.44
C GLU A 15 -10.39 3.10 -6.17
N ASP A 16 -10.30 1.78 -6.34
CA ASP A 16 -10.04 0.83 -5.26
C ASP A 16 -8.70 1.09 -4.59
N LEU A 17 -7.63 1.25 -5.39
CA LEU A 17 -6.31 1.58 -4.87
C LEU A 17 -6.28 2.95 -4.20
N ARG A 18 -6.95 3.95 -4.79
CA ARG A 18 -7.07 5.29 -4.20
C ARG A 18 -7.73 5.22 -2.83
N ARG A 19 -8.92 4.61 -2.75
CA ARG A 19 -9.65 4.45 -1.48
C ARG A 19 -8.82 3.71 -0.44
N GLN A 20 -8.21 2.58 -0.84
CA GLN A 20 -7.42 1.78 0.08
C GLN A 20 -6.22 2.54 0.62
N LEU A 21 -5.48 3.28 -0.23
CA LEU A 21 -4.31 4.05 0.20
C LEU A 21 -4.69 5.23 1.11
N HIS A 22 -5.82 5.89 0.87
CA HIS A 22 -6.33 6.91 1.80
C HIS A 22 -6.65 6.29 3.16
N SER A 23 -7.40 5.19 3.19
CA SER A 23 -7.69 4.47 4.44
C SER A 23 -6.42 3.97 5.13
N PHE A 24 -5.43 3.52 4.36
CA PHE A 24 -4.13 3.12 4.90
C PHE A 24 -3.40 4.31 5.54
N ALA A 25 -3.32 5.45 4.86
CA ALA A 25 -2.70 6.66 5.39
C ALA A 25 -3.37 7.12 6.70
N GLU A 26 -4.71 7.10 6.75
CA GLU A 26 -5.48 7.41 7.96
C GLU A 26 -5.17 6.43 9.10
N VAL A 27 -5.19 5.13 8.84
CA VAL A 27 -4.85 4.10 9.83
C VAL A 27 -3.43 4.30 10.36
N MET A 28 -2.48 4.64 9.50
CA MET A 28 -1.09 4.87 9.89
C MET A 28 -0.89 6.12 10.77
N ALA A 29 -1.82 7.07 10.72
CA ALA A 29 -1.83 8.26 11.57
C ALA A 29 -2.37 7.98 13.00
N THR A 30 -3.13 6.89 13.19
CA THR A 30 -3.68 6.49 14.49
C THR A 30 -2.59 6.05 15.49
N PRO A 31 -2.90 5.93 16.80
CA PRO A 31 -1.97 5.36 17.76
C PRO A 31 -1.48 3.95 17.38
N GLY A 32 -2.36 3.10 16.83
CA GLY A 32 -1.98 1.77 16.35
C GLY A 32 -1.01 1.84 15.16
N GLY A 33 -1.25 2.76 14.23
CA GLY A 33 -0.34 3.05 13.12
C GLY A 33 1.03 3.57 13.56
N ARG A 34 1.09 4.38 14.63
CA ARG A 34 2.36 4.81 15.26
C ARG A 34 3.11 3.63 15.88
N ALA A 35 2.41 2.77 16.64
CA ALA A 35 3.01 1.57 17.21
C ALA A 35 3.59 0.65 16.13
N LEU A 36 2.87 0.48 15.01
CA LEU A 36 3.35 -0.31 13.88
C LEU A 36 4.67 0.23 13.29
N ARG A 37 4.82 1.56 13.19
CA ARG A 37 6.06 2.19 12.70
C ARG A 37 7.23 1.97 13.66
N GLN A 38 6.97 2.01 14.96
CA GLN A 38 7.98 1.68 15.97
C GLN A 38 8.44 0.22 15.85
N LEU A 39 7.50 -0.72 15.63
CA LEU A 39 7.82 -2.13 15.38
C LEU A 39 8.70 -2.30 14.14
N ILE A 40 8.39 -1.58 13.05
CA ILE A 40 9.22 -1.61 11.83
C ILE A 40 10.64 -1.13 12.13
N GLY A 41 10.80 -0.04 12.90
CA GLY A 41 12.10 0.49 13.29
C GLY A 41 12.90 -0.50 14.14
N GLN A 42 12.29 -1.11 15.15
CA GLN A 42 12.94 -2.11 16.00
C GLN A 42 13.33 -3.37 15.22
N SER A 43 12.50 -3.78 14.26
CA SER A 43 12.76 -4.95 13.40
C SER A 43 14.05 -4.82 12.56
N GLN A 44 14.67 -3.64 12.47
CA GLN A 44 15.93 -3.46 11.73
C GLN A 44 17.15 -4.01 12.49
N THR A 45 17.02 -4.27 13.80
CA THR A 45 18.10 -4.75 14.67
C THR A 45 17.71 -5.97 15.49
N ASP A 46 16.51 -6.53 15.25
CA ASP A 46 15.95 -7.68 15.94
C ASP A 46 15.31 -8.61 14.91
N ASP A 47 16.02 -9.68 14.56
CA ASP A 47 15.64 -10.63 13.51
C ASP A 47 14.38 -11.43 13.88
N ASP A 48 14.20 -11.75 15.17
CA ASP A 48 13.03 -12.48 15.66
C ASP A 48 11.78 -11.59 15.55
N LEU A 49 11.91 -10.31 15.90
CA LEU A 49 10.85 -9.32 15.70
C LEU A 49 10.55 -9.11 14.22
N ALA A 50 11.57 -9.04 13.35
CA ALA A 50 11.38 -8.92 11.91
C ALA A 50 10.63 -10.12 11.31
N ALA A 51 10.97 -11.33 11.76
CA ALA A 51 10.29 -12.56 11.36
C ALA A 51 8.82 -12.55 11.82
N ALA A 52 8.57 -12.18 13.09
CA ALA A 52 7.23 -12.08 13.65
C ALA A 52 6.38 -11.01 12.94
N TYR A 53 6.94 -9.82 12.71
CA TYR A 53 6.29 -8.74 11.97
C TYR A 53 5.88 -9.19 10.55
N ARG A 54 6.77 -9.91 9.86
CA ARG A 54 6.48 -10.45 8.53
C ARG A 54 5.36 -11.47 8.55
N ALA A 55 5.43 -12.45 9.44
CA ALA A 55 4.48 -13.54 9.54
C ALA A 55 3.08 -13.07 9.98
N LEU A 56 3.02 -12.17 10.96
CA LEU A 56 1.76 -11.79 11.61
C LEU A 56 1.10 -10.55 10.98
N TYR A 57 1.87 -9.73 10.25
CA TYR A 57 1.36 -8.48 9.71
C TYR A 57 1.64 -8.31 8.22
N SER A 58 2.90 -8.09 7.82
CA SER A 58 3.16 -7.52 6.50
C SER A 58 2.85 -8.49 5.35
N SER A 59 3.13 -9.79 5.49
CA SER A 59 2.82 -10.77 4.44
C SER A 59 1.31 -10.87 4.16
N GLY A 60 0.48 -10.90 5.20
CA GLY A 60 -0.98 -10.96 5.04
C GLY A 60 -1.54 -9.71 4.37
N ARG A 61 -1.00 -8.52 4.69
CA ARG A 61 -1.39 -7.26 4.05
C ARG A 61 -1.00 -7.21 2.58
N ARG A 62 0.20 -7.68 2.23
CA ARG A 62 0.64 -7.79 0.82
C ARG A 62 -0.24 -8.74 0.03
N GLU A 63 -0.60 -9.89 0.60
CA GLU A 63 -1.44 -10.89 -0.07
C GLU A 63 -2.85 -10.36 -0.41
N VAL A 64 -3.43 -9.50 0.43
CA VAL A 64 -4.69 -8.82 0.11
C VAL A 64 -4.55 -7.92 -1.11
N ALA A 65 -3.48 -7.13 -1.19
CA ALA A 65 -3.21 -6.26 -2.34
C ALA A 65 -2.91 -7.08 -3.61
N TYR A 66 -2.13 -8.15 -3.50
CA TYR A 66 -1.80 -9.03 -4.63
C TYR A 66 -3.03 -9.65 -5.26
N ARG A 67 -3.95 -10.18 -4.44
CA ARG A 67 -5.19 -10.78 -4.96
C ARG A 67 -6.04 -9.78 -5.72
N ARG A 68 -6.18 -8.55 -5.21
CA ARG A 68 -6.96 -7.51 -5.91
C ARG A 68 -6.32 -7.07 -7.23
N LEU A 69 -5.00 -6.88 -7.22
CA LEU A 69 -4.25 -6.47 -8.41
C LEU A 69 -4.20 -7.59 -9.47
N ALA A 70 -4.03 -8.84 -9.05
CA ALA A 70 -4.09 -10.00 -9.94
C ALA A 70 -5.47 -10.12 -10.59
N HIS A 71 -6.55 -9.96 -9.81
CA HIS A 71 -7.90 -9.93 -10.38
C HIS A 71 -8.09 -8.80 -11.40
N ALA A 72 -7.54 -7.60 -11.13
CA ALA A 72 -7.56 -6.50 -12.07
C ALA A 72 -6.79 -6.80 -13.38
N GLN A 73 -5.70 -7.58 -13.30
CA GLN A 73 -5.01 -8.08 -14.49
C GLN A 73 -5.87 -9.07 -15.27
N ASP A 74 -6.52 -10.02 -14.59
CA ASP A 74 -7.35 -11.04 -15.21
C ASP A 74 -8.52 -10.45 -16.02
N ILE A 75 -9.09 -9.34 -15.55
CA ILE A 75 -10.19 -8.62 -16.24
C ILE A 75 -9.71 -7.51 -17.18
N GLY A 76 -8.39 -7.35 -17.35
CA GLY A 76 -7.79 -6.41 -18.32
C GLY A 76 -7.71 -4.94 -17.88
N GLU A 77 -7.91 -4.63 -16.60
CA GLU A 77 -7.71 -3.27 -16.05
C GLU A 77 -6.23 -2.95 -15.79
N ILE A 78 -5.39 -3.97 -15.64
CA ILE A 78 -3.92 -3.84 -15.56
C ILE A 78 -3.29 -4.68 -16.67
N ARG A 79 -2.21 -4.18 -17.28
CA ARG A 79 -1.48 -4.91 -18.33
C ARG A 79 -0.92 -6.23 -17.79
N ALA A 80 -1.02 -7.29 -18.59
CA ALA A 80 -0.63 -8.65 -18.18
C ALA A 80 0.89 -8.83 -17.94
N ASP A 81 1.72 -7.91 -18.43
CA ASP A 81 3.18 -7.93 -18.27
C ASP A 81 3.66 -7.21 -17.00
N VAL A 82 2.75 -6.61 -16.22
CA VAL A 82 3.10 -5.87 -15.00
C VAL A 82 3.29 -6.83 -13.81
N ASP A 83 4.39 -6.68 -13.07
CA ASP A 83 4.54 -7.38 -11.79
C ASP A 83 3.77 -6.63 -10.69
N VAL A 84 2.63 -7.21 -10.27
CA VAL A 84 1.78 -6.67 -9.20
C VAL A 84 2.50 -6.57 -7.85
N ARG A 85 3.57 -7.35 -7.64
CA ARG A 85 4.37 -7.26 -6.41
C ARG A 85 5.11 -5.93 -6.33
N VAL A 86 5.66 -5.49 -7.47
CA VAL A 86 6.33 -4.20 -7.60
C VAL A 86 5.35 -3.05 -7.42
N LEU A 87 4.12 -3.17 -7.94
CA LEU A 87 3.09 -2.15 -7.71
C LEU A 87 2.81 -1.92 -6.22
N VAL A 88 2.82 -2.99 -5.43
CA VAL A 88 2.63 -2.87 -3.97
C VAL A 88 3.79 -2.11 -3.33
N ASP A 89 5.02 -2.38 -3.75
CA ASP A 89 6.19 -1.67 -3.25
C ASP A 89 6.21 -0.20 -3.69
N GLN A 90 5.76 0.11 -4.90
CA GLN A 90 5.65 1.49 -5.38
C GLN A 90 4.61 2.30 -4.62
N LEU A 91 3.44 1.72 -4.32
CA LEU A 91 2.33 2.43 -3.69
C LEU A 91 2.48 2.48 -2.16
N TRP A 92 2.40 1.33 -1.48
CA TRP A 92 2.48 1.28 -0.02
C TRP A 92 3.90 1.60 0.47
N GLY A 93 4.92 1.21 -0.28
CA GLY A 93 6.31 1.54 0.05
C GLY A 93 6.56 3.05 0.00
N ALA A 94 5.98 3.80 -0.94
CA ALA A 94 6.08 5.26 -0.96
C ALA A 94 5.42 5.90 0.28
N VAL A 95 4.26 5.38 0.71
CA VAL A 95 3.62 5.84 1.95
C VAL A 95 4.48 5.49 3.18
N TYR A 96 5.01 4.27 3.27
CA TYR A 96 5.95 3.89 4.33
C TYR A 96 7.20 4.76 4.33
N HIS A 97 7.75 5.08 3.16
CA HIS A 97 8.93 5.94 3.03
C HIS A 97 8.71 7.29 3.70
N ARG A 98 7.64 8.03 3.33
CA ARG A 98 7.33 9.33 3.98
C ARG A 98 7.00 9.19 5.46
N LEU A 99 6.46 8.06 5.90
CA LEU A 99 6.14 7.84 7.31
C LEU A 99 7.36 7.53 8.18
N LEU A 100 8.41 6.92 7.60
CA LEU A 100 9.62 6.49 8.30
C LEU A 100 10.78 7.48 8.12
N ILE A 101 10.78 8.22 7.01
CA ILE A 101 11.73 9.30 6.68
C ILE A 101 10.88 10.56 6.43
N PRO A 102 10.49 11.29 7.50
CA PRO A 102 9.41 12.28 7.44
C PRO A 102 9.86 13.66 6.98
N ASP A 103 10.58 13.72 5.85
CA ASP A 103 10.97 14.98 5.21
C ASP A 103 9.76 15.66 4.55
N GLU A 104 8.75 14.87 4.14
CA GLU A 104 7.53 15.32 3.47
C GLU A 104 6.27 14.70 4.11
N PRO A 105 5.14 15.43 4.20
CA PRO A 105 3.92 14.90 4.81
C PRO A 105 3.22 13.85 3.93
N VAL A 106 2.50 12.93 4.56
CA VAL A 106 1.53 12.07 3.87
C VAL A 106 0.19 12.79 3.79
N THR A 107 -0.14 13.34 2.62
CA THR A 107 -1.38 14.09 2.37
C THR A 107 -2.29 13.33 1.41
N ALA A 108 -3.57 13.73 1.34
CA ALA A 108 -4.50 13.19 0.35
C ALA A 108 -3.99 13.40 -1.08
N ALA A 109 -3.48 14.61 -1.39
CA ALA A 109 -2.91 14.93 -2.70
C ALA A 109 -1.69 14.06 -3.06
N PHE A 110 -0.88 13.68 -2.06
CA PHE A 110 0.22 12.72 -2.28
C PHE A 110 -0.30 11.33 -2.64
N VAL A 111 -1.31 10.84 -1.93
CA VAL A 111 -1.94 9.54 -2.24
C VAL A 111 -2.53 9.54 -3.65
N ASP A 112 -3.26 10.59 -4.02
CA ASP A 112 -3.86 10.72 -5.34
C ASP A 112 -2.78 10.74 -6.43
N ALA A 113 -1.70 11.50 -6.23
CA ALA A 113 -0.58 11.57 -7.16
C ALA A 113 0.15 10.23 -7.35
N LEU A 114 0.27 9.40 -6.30
CA LEU A 114 0.85 8.05 -6.43
C LEU A 114 0.03 7.19 -7.39
N VAL A 115 -1.29 7.20 -7.24
CA VAL A 115 -2.20 6.41 -8.08
C VAL A 115 -2.20 6.96 -9.50
N ASP A 116 -2.31 8.27 -9.67
CA ASP A 116 -2.36 8.90 -10.98
C ASP A 116 -1.06 8.66 -11.77
N ASN A 117 0.11 8.86 -11.15
CA ASN A 117 1.40 8.58 -11.78
C ASN A 117 1.55 7.10 -12.19
N LEU A 118 0.99 6.18 -11.40
CA LEU A 118 1.04 4.76 -11.72
C LEU A 118 0.20 4.41 -12.95
N PHE A 119 -1.03 4.90 -13.02
CA PHE A 119 -1.95 4.56 -14.13
C PHE A 119 -1.69 5.36 -15.39
N ASP A 120 -1.34 6.64 -15.26
CA ASP A 120 -1.15 7.52 -16.42
C ASP A 120 0.26 7.43 -17.01
N GLY A 121 1.23 6.92 -16.24
CA GLY A 121 2.64 6.92 -16.61
C GLY A 121 3.26 8.32 -16.58
N ILE A 122 4.59 8.39 -16.48
CA ILE A 122 5.33 9.68 -16.41
C ILE A 122 5.97 10.10 -17.73
N ALA A 123 5.85 9.28 -18.77
CA ALA A 123 6.34 9.62 -20.10
C ALA A 123 5.29 10.45 -20.86
N PRO A 124 5.72 11.34 -21.78
CA PRO A 124 4.80 11.99 -22.71
C PRO A 124 3.98 10.97 -23.50
N ARG A 125 2.72 11.31 -23.79
CA ARG A 125 1.83 10.51 -24.65
C ARG A 125 2.04 10.84 -26.12
#